data_AF-U9UYH6-F1
#
_entry.id   AF-U9UYH6-F1
#
_cell.length_a   1.000
_cell.length_b   1.000
_cell.length_c   1.000
_cell.angle_alpha   90.00
_cell.angle_beta   90.00
_cell.angle_gamma   90.00
#
_symmetry.space_group_name_H-M   'P 1'
#
loop_
_entity.id
_entity.type
_entity.pdbx_description
1 polymer ?
#
loop_
_entity_poly.entity_id
_entity_poly.type
_entity_poly.pdbx_seq_one_letter_code
_entity_poly.pdbx_strand_id
1 'polypeptide(L)'
;MKKCWDTNPSNRPNIIMLENIISEWVRSINKFYETNRDDNYEYEVPNIDKQLKNDMLEFVEANKVLVQGQAGTSIIQHHSQAYYTSRKLTEILVKEDSECLECIIEN
;
A
#
# COMPACT_ATOMS: atom_id res chain seq x y z
N MET A 1 5.81 0.09 -1.26
CA MET A 1 5.15 1.42 -1.06
C MET A 1 6.03 2.65 -1.31
N LYS A 2 7.32 2.69 -0.92
CA LYS A 2 8.18 3.90 -1.06
C LYS A 2 8.06 4.65 -2.40
N LYS A 3 8.08 3.93 -3.53
CA LYS A 3 7.94 4.52 -4.88
C LYS A 3 6.64 5.32 -5.10
N CYS A 4 5.57 5.00 -4.38
CA CYS A 4 4.30 5.74 -4.48
C CYS A 4 4.38 7.15 -3.88
N TRP A 5 5.37 7.38 -3.02
CA TRP A 5 5.60 8.64 -2.31
C TRP A 5 6.76 9.44 -2.91
N ASP A 6 7.18 9.10 -4.13
CA ASP A 6 8.25 9.84 -4.81
C ASP A 6 7.84 11.30 -5.04
N THR A 7 8.73 12.23 -4.70
CA THR A 7 8.50 13.67 -4.89
C THR A 7 8.21 13.98 -6.37
N ASN A 8 8.89 13.29 -7.29
CA ASN A 8 8.62 13.39 -8.71
C ASN A 8 7.45 12.46 -9.11
N PRO A 9 6.32 13.00 -9.59
CA PRO A 9 5.17 12.19 -10.00
C PRO A 9 5.49 11.14 -11.08
N SER A 10 6.44 11.43 -11.98
CA SER A 10 6.82 10.52 -13.06
C SER A 10 7.55 9.26 -12.58
N ASN A 11 8.11 9.29 -11.37
CA ASN A 11 8.75 8.12 -10.76
C ASN A 11 7.75 7.21 -10.04
N ARG A 12 6.51 7.68 -9.83
CA ARG A 12 5.48 6.90 -9.15
C ARG A 12 4.98 5.79 -10.07
N PRO A 13 4.64 4.61 -9.51
CA PRO A 13 4.06 3.54 -10.31
C PRO A 13 2.71 3.97 -10.89
N ASN A 14 2.42 3.57 -12.13
CA ASN A 14 1.08 3.70 -12.68
C ASN A 14 0.15 2.61 -12.09
N ILE A 15 -1.15 2.73 -12.38
CA ILE A 15 -2.16 1.81 -11.83
C ILE A 15 -1.94 0.35 -12.23
N ILE A 16 -1.49 0.09 -13.45
CA ILE A 16 -1.21 -1.26 -13.96
C ILE A 16 -0.03 -1.90 -13.20
N MET A 17 1.02 -1.11 -12.94
CA MET A 17 2.16 -1.57 -12.14
C MET A 17 1.74 -1.90 -10.71
N LEU A 18 0.87 -1.08 -10.10
CA LEU A 18 0.35 -1.33 -8.76
C LEU A 18 -0.50 -2.59 -8.72
N GLU A 19 -1.39 -2.78 -9.69
CA GLU A 19 -2.24 -3.97 -9.80
C GLU A 19 -1.39 -5.24 -9.87
N ASN A 20 -0.34 -5.25 -10.71
CA ASN A 20 0.58 -6.38 -10.82
C ASN A 20 1.32 -6.65 -9.49
N ILE A 21 1.86 -5.62 -8.85
CA ILE A 21 2.59 -5.76 -7.57
C ILE A 21 1.66 -6.31 -6.49
N ILE A 22 0.46 -5.74 -6.34
CA ILE A 22 -0.51 -6.17 -5.34
C ILE A 22 -0.99 -7.60 -5.61
N SER A 23 -1.23 -7.96 -6.87
CA SER A 23 -1.63 -9.32 -7.25
C SER A 23 -0.58 -10.35 -6.85
N GLU A 24 0.70 -10.05 -7.09
CA GLU A 24 1.81 -10.91 -6.69
C GLU A 24 1.96 -11.00 -5.17
N TRP A 25 1.74 -9.90 -4.44
CA TRP A 25 1.69 -9.88 -2.98
C TRP A 25 0.59 -10.78 -2.43
N VAL A 26 -0.64 -10.62 -2.92
CA VAL A 26 -1.80 -11.43 -2.50
C VAL A 26 -1.55 -12.91 -2.82
N ARG A 27 -1.06 -13.23 -4.01
CA ARG A 27 -0.73 -14.60 -4.41
C ARG A 27 0.29 -15.24 -3.46
N SER A 28 1.33 -14.49 -3.08
CA SER A 28 2.39 -14.95 -2.19
C SER A 28 1.86 -15.26 -0.79
N ILE A 29 1.08 -14.32 -0.22
CA ILE A 29 0.46 -14.47 1.10
C ILE A 29 -0.52 -15.66 1.12
N ASN A 30 -1.38 -15.78 0.10
CA ASN A 30 -2.34 -16.89 0.02
C ASN A 30 -1.61 -18.24 -0.02
N LYS A 31 -0.57 -18.36 -0.86
CA LYS A 31 0.23 -19.58 -0.95
C LYS A 31 0.93 -19.93 0.36
N PHE A 32 1.40 -18.91 1.11
CA PHE A 32 1.92 -19.11 2.46
C PHE A 32 0.86 -19.70 3.39
N TYR A 33 -0.34 -19.11 3.48
CA TYR A 33 -1.38 -19.62 4.37
C TYR A 33 -1.94 -20.98 3.94
N GLU A 34 -2.08 -21.25 2.64
CA GLU A 34 -2.50 -22.56 2.13
C GLU A 34 -1.52 -23.66 2.54
N THR A 35 -0.21 -23.38 2.44
CA THR A 35 0.80 -24.42 2.69
C THR A 35 1.14 -24.59 4.16
N ASN A 36 1.02 -23.54 4.97
CA ASN A 36 1.33 -23.58 6.41
C ASN A 36 0.07 -23.71 7.29
N ARG A 37 -1.03 -24.24 6.72
CA ARG A 37 -2.32 -24.42 7.42
C ARG A 37 -2.25 -25.34 8.64
N ASP A 38 -1.33 -26.30 8.61
CA ASP A 38 -1.20 -27.34 9.65
C ASP A 38 -0.06 -27.03 10.65
N ASP A 39 0.33 -25.76 10.80
CA ASP A 39 1.47 -25.28 11.62
C ASP A 39 2.84 -25.90 11.29
N ASN A 40 2.92 -26.65 10.19
CA ASN A 40 4.18 -27.21 9.72
C ASN A 40 4.86 -26.19 8.79
N TYR A 41 5.60 -25.24 9.40
CA TYR A 41 6.25 -24.08 8.76
C TYR A 41 7.43 -24.44 7.83
N GLU A 42 7.39 -25.59 7.15
CA GLU A 42 8.51 -26.11 6.34
C GLU A 42 8.53 -25.60 4.90
N TYR A 43 7.47 -24.91 4.43
CA TYR A 43 7.37 -24.61 3.01
C TYR A 43 7.96 -23.25 2.61
N GLU A 44 9.11 -23.31 1.96
CA GLU A 44 9.62 -22.21 1.16
C GLU A 44 8.81 -22.08 -0.13
N VAL A 45 8.07 -20.97 -0.27
CA VAL A 45 7.32 -20.70 -1.50
C VAL A 45 8.30 -20.55 -2.66
N PRO A 46 8.34 -21.48 -3.64
CA PRO A 46 9.29 -21.40 -4.74
C PRO A 46 8.84 -20.31 -5.72
N ASN A 47 9.83 -19.65 -6.33
CA ASN A 47 9.62 -18.69 -7.42
C ASN A 47 9.02 -17.32 -7.01
N ILE A 48 9.28 -16.89 -5.79
CA ILE A 48 8.96 -15.54 -5.30
C ILE A 48 10.24 -14.71 -5.23
N ASP A 49 10.17 -13.45 -5.67
CA ASP A 49 11.27 -12.50 -5.51
C ASP A 49 11.68 -12.38 -4.03
N LYS A 50 12.99 -12.29 -3.75
CA LYS A 50 13.50 -12.28 -2.37
C LYS A 50 12.90 -11.13 -1.55
N GLN A 51 12.68 -9.97 -2.16
CA GLN A 51 12.04 -8.84 -1.48
C GLN A 51 10.59 -9.18 -1.12
N LEU A 52 9.85 -9.76 -2.07
CA LEU A 52 8.47 -10.17 -1.86
C LEU A 52 8.32 -11.23 -0.76
N LYS A 53 9.26 -12.18 -0.67
CA LYS A 53 9.29 -13.17 0.43
C LYS A 53 9.46 -12.49 1.79
N ASN A 54 10.37 -11.52 1.89
CA ASN A 54 10.62 -10.79 3.13
C ASN A 54 9.40 -9.93 3.52
N ASP A 55 8.84 -9.17 2.57
CA ASP A 55 7.66 -8.32 2.79
C ASP A 55 6.46 -9.18 3.28
N MET A 56 6.28 -10.38 2.69
CA MET A 56 5.25 -11.34 3.11
C MET A 56 5.48 -11.86 4.54
N LEU A 57 6.71 -12.22 4.91
CA LEU A 57 7.04 -12.73 6.25
C LEU A 57 6.85 -11.64 7.31
N GLU A 58 7.24 -10.39 7.03
CA GLU A 58 7.00 -9.25 7.91
C GLU A 58 5.49 -9.04 8.14
N PHE A 59 4.68 -9.13 7.07
CA PHE A 59 3.23 -9.06 7.17
C PHE A 59 2.65 -10.17 8.05
N VAL A 60 3.06 -11.43 7.84
CA VAL A 60 2.56 -12.57 8.62
C VAL A 60 2.91 -12.41 10.10
N GLU A 61 4.13 -11.99 10.42
CA GLU A 61 4.56 -11.77 11.80
C GLU A 61 3.77 -10.64 12.47
N ALA A 62 3.61 -9.51 11.78
CA ALA A 62 2.79 -8.40 12.27
C ALA A 62 1.32 -8.81 12.48
N ASN A 63 0.78 -9.63 11.57
CA ASN A 63 -0.58 -10.15 11.68
C ASN A 63 -0.74 -11.12 12.86
N LYS A 64 0.26 -11.98 13.13
CA LYS A 64 0.27 -12.84 14.34
C LYS A 64 0.20 -12.01 15.61
N VAL A 65 1.03 -10.96 15.71
CA VAL A 65 1.01 -10.02 16.85
C VAL A 65 -0.34 -9.30 16.96
N LEU A 66 -0.92 -8.88 15.84
CA LEU A 66 -2.24 -8.23 15.81
C LEU A 66 -3.33 -9.18 16.33
N VAL A 67 -3.43 -10.41 15.81
CA VAL A 67 -4.41 -11.41 16.26
C VAL A 67 -4.26 -11.67 17.76
N GLN A 68 -3.03 -11.72 18.28
CA GLN A 68 -2.76 -11.94 19.69
C GLN A 68 -3.11 -10.72 20.57
N GLY A 69 -2.89 -9.49 20.08
CA GLY A 69 -3.24 -8.25 20.79
C GLY A 69 -4.73 -7.87 20.72
N GLN A 70 -5.44 -8.35 19.69
CA GLN A 70 -6.83 -8.00 19.41
C GLN A 70 -7.86 -8.97 20.00
N ALA A 71 -7.40 -10.07 20.62
CA ALA A 71 -8.23 -11.02 21.37
C ALA A 71 -9.00 -10.40 22.57
N GLY A 72 -8.77 -9.12 22.88
CA GLY A 72 -9.43 -8.38 23.97
C GLY A 72 -10.15 -7.08 23.60
N THR A 73 -10.00 -6.53 22.39
CA THR A 73 -10.56 -5.19 22.07
C THR A 73 -10.76 -4.98 20.57
N SER A 74 -11.99 -4.67 20.16
CA SER A 74 -12.29 -4.17 18.81
C SER A 74 -11.58 -2.84 18.57
N ILE A 75 -10.58 -2.83 17.68
CA ILE A 75 -9.89 -1.62 17.21
C ILE A 75 -10.51 -1.14 15.89
N ILE A 76 -11.84 -1.26 15.74
CA ILE A 76 -12.54 -0.64 14.61
C ILE A 76 -12.92 0.77 15.04
N GLN A 77 -11.95 1.68 15.02
CA GLN A 77 -12.27 3.10 15.05
C GLN A 77 -12.51 3.54 13.62
N HIS A 78 -13.79 3.67 13.24
CA HIS A 78 -14.15 4.28 11.96
C HIS A 78 -13.78 5.77 12.01
N HIS A 79 -12.63 6.13 11.46
CA HIS A 79 -12.33 7.53 11.16
C HIS A 79 -13.22 7.94 9.98
N SER A 80 -13.98 9.03 10.14
CA SER A 80 -14.72 9.62 9.03
C SER A 80 -13.70 9.98 7.93
N GLN A 81 -13.79 9.28 6.80
CA GLN A 81 -12.94 9.59 5.66
C GLN A 81 -13.27 11.03 5.25
N ALA A 82 -12.31 11.94 5.39
CA ALA A 82 -12.51 13.32 4.98
C ALA A 82 -12.84 13.31 3.48
N TYR A 83 -14.07 13.69 3.16
CA TYR A 83 -14.52 13.82 1.79
C TYR A 83 -13.77 15.02 1.19
N TYR A 84 -12.60 14.77 0.61
CA TYR A 84 -11.95 15.78 -0.22
C TYR A 84 -12.84 15.97 -1.43
N THR A 85 -13.68 17.01 -1.39
CA THR A 85 -14.33 17.55 -2.58
C THR A 85 -13.20 17.94 -3.53
N SER A 86 -12.93 17.07 -4.51
CA SER A 86 -11.93 17.30 -5.54
C SER A 86 -12.13 18.70 -6.11
N ARG A 87 -11.11 19.55 -5.96
CA ARG A 87 -11.09 20.91 -6.49
C ARG A 87 -11.41 20.83 -7.98
N LYS A 88 -12.52 21.44 -8.40
CA LYS A 88 -13.05 21.45 -9.77
C LYS A 88 -11.91 21.44 -10.80
N LEU A 89 -11.70 20.30 -11.46
CA LEU A 89 -10.75 20.14 -12.57
C LEU A 89 -11.02 21.10 -13.75
N THR A 90 -12.18 21.78 -13.74
CA THR A 90 -12.57 22.76 -14.74
C THR A 90 -11.69 24.02 -14.75
N GLU A 91 -11.00 24.37 -13.65
CA GLU A 91 -10.09 25.53 -13.64
C GLU A 91 -8.75 25.26 -14.34
N ILE A 92 -8.29 24.00 -14.41
CA ILE A 92 -6.97 23.65 -14.97
C ILE A 92 -6.92 23.80 -16.50
N LEU A 93 -8.06 23.69 -17.18
CA LEU A 93 -8.13 23.86 -18.64
C LEU A 93 -8.19 25.33 -19.09
N VAL A 94 -8.35 26.30 -18.17
CA VAL A 94 -8.58 27.71 -18.53
C VAL A 94 -7.32 28.58 -18.39
N LYS A 95 -6.20 28.01 -17.93
CA LYS A 95 -4.97 28.79 -17.65
C LYS A 95 -3.75 28.20 -18.35
N GLU A 96 -3.79 28.19 -19.68
CA GLU A 96 -2.59 27.98 -20.51
C GLU A 96 -1.55 29.12 -20.35
N ASP A 97 -1.88 30.23 -19.67
CA ASP A 97 -1.04 31.45 -19.64
C ASP A 97 -0.76 32.03 -18.24
N SER A 98 -0.41 31.25 -17.21
CA SER A 98 0.29 31.90 -16.08
C SER A 98 1.34 31.03 -15.39
N GLU A 99 2.57 31.46 -15.58
CA GLU A 99 3.80 31.16 -14.85
C GLU A 99 3.59 30.67 -13.41
N CYS A 100 4.24 29.55 -13.13
CA CYS A 100 4.86 29.16 -11.86
C CYS A 100 4.04 29.26 -10.55
N LEU A 101 3.75 28.08 -9.99
CA LEU A 101 3.53 27.89 -8.55
C LEU A 101 4.71 28.51 -7.75
N GLU A 102 4.55 29.71 -7.21
CA GLU A 102 5.32 30.16 -6.05
C GLU A 102 4.45 30.08 -4.79
N CYS A 103 4.52 28.94 -4.11
CA CYS A 103 3.99 28.79 -2.76
C CYS A 103 5.01 29.36 -1.77
N ILE A 104 4.83 30.62 -1.36
CA ILE A 104 5.42 31.11 -0.11
C ILE A 104 4.41 30.84 1.00
N ILE A 105 4.80 30.02 1.97
CA ILE A 105 4.11 29.92 3.27
C ILE A 105 4.92 30.79 4.23
N GLU A 106 4.34 31.92 4.65
CA GLU A 106 4.86 32.70 5.77
C GLU A 106 4.29 32.17 7.09
N ASN A 107 5.13 32.19 8.12
CA ASN A 107 4.94 31.58 9.43
C ASN A 107 4.16 32.48 10.39
#